data_AF-A0A7S2XSM9-F1
#
_entry.id   AF-A0A7S2XSM9-F1
#
_cell.length_a   1.000
_cell.length_b   1.000
_cell.length_c   1.000
_cell.angle_alpha   90.00
_cell.angle_beta   90.00
_cell.angle_gamma   90.00
#
_symmetry.space_group_name_H-M   'P 1'
#
loop_
_entity.id
_entity.type
_entity.pdbx_description
1 polymer ?
#
loop_
_entity_poly.entity_id
_entity_poly.type
_entity_poly.pdbx_seq_one_letter_code
_entity_poly.pdbx_strand_id
1 'polypeptide(L)'
;DEDYSAAVSTISIAMSPDAKTLASTHGDHTVKITCCATGKLIRHLEGHPRTPWTVKYHPLRPNIIASGCLGFQVRIWNWNHQRKTSSSTTNNNRGRKASTSSTGTNSSDPI
;
A
#
# COMPACT_ATOMS: atom_id res chain seq x y z
N ASP A 1 16.44 28.81 -29.18
CA ASP A 1 16.45 28.59 -27.73
C ASP A 1 15.31 27.67 -27.35
N GLU A 2 15.44 26.39 -27.72
CA GLU A 2 14.49 25.36 -27.32
C GLU A 2 14.78 24.96 -25.88
N ASP A 3 13.72 25.11 -25.09
CA ASP A 3 13.58 24.78 -23.70
C ASP A 3 14.00 23.31 -23.42
N TYR A 4 15.30 23.08 -23.24
CA TYR A 4 15.83 21.90 -22.54
C TYR A 4 15.47 22.01 -21.04
N SER A 5 14.18 22.23 -20.74
CA SER A 5 13.57 21.88 -19.47
C SER A 5 13.92 20.41 -19.26
N ALA A 6 14.98 20.16 -18.47
CA ALA A 6 15.63 18.88 -18.26
C ALA A 6 14.72 17.72 -18.66
N ALA A 7 14.87 17.22 -19.89
CA ALA A 7 13.96 16.23 -20.45
C ALA A 7 13.98 15.02 -19.52
N VAL A 8 12.95 14.88 -18.68
CA VAL A 8 12.92 13.84 -17.68
C VAL A 8 12.66 12.53 -18.42
N SER A 9 13.74 11.78 -18.65
CA SER A 9 13.68 10.51 -19.38
C SER A 9 12.61 9.61 -18.77
N THR A 10 11.65 9.22 -19.60
CA THR A 10 10.63 8.23 -19.22
C THR A 10 11.18 6.86 -19.53
N ILE A 11 11.25 5.98 -18.52
CA ILE A 11 11.91 4.68 -18.64
C ILE A 11 10.91 3.56 -18.93
N SER A 12 9.73 3.63 -18.33
CA SER A 12 8.69 2.62 -18.48
C SER A 12 7.31 3.23 -18.36
N ILE A 13 6.36 2.65 -19.08
CA ILE A 13 4.95 3.01 -19.03
C ILE A 13 4.09 1.75 -18.88
N ALA A 14 2.97 1.89 -18.20
CA ALA A 14 1.95 0.85 -18.10
C ALA A 14 0.57 1.50 -18.04
N MET A 15 -0.41 0.89 -18.70
CA MET A 15 -1.80 1.31 -18.65
C MET A 15 -2.55 0.48 -17.60
N SER A 16 -3.53 1.09 -16.93
CA SER A 16 -4.41 0.38 -16.03
C SER A 16 -5.33 -0.58 -16.78
N PRO A 17 -5.79 -1.67 -16.15
CA PRO A 17 -6.70 -2.64 -16.79
C PRO A 17 -8.03 -2.02 -17.22
N ASP A 18 -8.46 -0.94 -16.57
CA ASP A 18 -9.67 -0.19 -16.90
C ASP A 18 -9.43 0.95 -17.90
N ALA A 19 -8.21 1.10 -18.42
CA ALA A 19 -7.76 2.13 -19.36
C ALA A 19 -8.00 3.60 -18.92
N LYS A 20 -8.29 3.85 -17.64
CA LYS A 20 -8.54 5.21 -17.13
C LYS A 20 -7.26 5.95 -16.74
N THR A 21 -6.23 5.21 -16.38
CA THR A 21 -4.98 5.76 -15.85
C THR A 21 -3.75 5.14 -16.49
N LEU A 22 -2.72 5.96 -16.64
CA LEU A 22 -1.40 5.55 -17.11
C LEU A 22 -0.41 5.76 -15.96
N ALA A 23 0.46 4.79 -15.74
CA ALA A 23 1.61 4.94 -14.85
C ALA A 23 2.87 5.06 -15.69
N SER A 24 3.72 6.02 -15.35
CA SER A 24 5.02 6.25 -15.99
C SER A 24 6.12 6.36 -14.96
N THR A 25 7.26 5.75 -15.22
CA THR A 25 8.47 5.89 -14.40
C THR A 25 9.42 6.90 -15.03
N HIS A 26 10.02 7.72 -14.18
CA HIS A 26 10.82 8.86 -14.61
C HIS A 26 12.23 8.81 -14.04
N GLY A 27 13.17 9.43 -14.76
CA GLY A 27 14.57 9.60 -14.36
C GLY A 27 14.75 10.29 -13.01
N ASP A 28 13.77 11.10 -12.59
CA ASP A 28 13.69 11.80 -11.29
C ASP A 28 13.35 10.89 -10.10
N HIS A 29 13.37 9.57 -10.29
CA HIS A 29 13.05 8.54 -9.29
C HIS A 29 11.57 8.49 -8.88
N THR A 30 10.69 9.17 -9.62
CA THR A 30 9.26 9.19 -9.34
C THR A 30 8.49 8.25 -10.26
N VAL A 31 7.32 7.83 -9.79
CA VAL A 31 6.29 7.22 -10.64
C VAL A 31 5.12 8.19 -10.72
N LYS A 32 4.73 8.58 -11.93
CA LYS A 32 3.61 9.50 -12.17
C LYS A 32 2.39 8.71 -12.60
N ILE A 33 1.23 9.08 -12.06
CA ILE A 33 -0.07 8.55 -12.48
C ILE A 33 -0.80 9.66 -13.21
N THR A 34 -1.16 9.43 -14.47
CA THR A 34 -1.85 10.39 -15.33
C THR A 34 -3.20 9.83 -15.79
N CYS A 35 -4.14 10.72 -16.07
CA CYS A 35 -5.44 10.37 -16.65
C CYS A 35 -5.26 10.10 -18.14
N CYS A 36 -5.67 8.93 -18.63
CA CYS A 36 -5.56 8.59 -20.05
C CYS A 36 -6.41 9.53 -20.93
N ALA A 37 -7.58 9.94 -20.47
CA ALA A 37 -8.52 10.74 -21.27
C ALA A 37 -8.09 12.21 -21.43
N THR A 38 -7.41 12.77 -20.43
CA THR A 38 -7.08 14.21 -20.39
C THR A 38 -5.58 14.49 -20.44
N GLY A 39 -4.75 13.47 -20.29
CA GLY A 39 -3.30 13.61 -20.11
C GLY A 39 -2.89 14.28 -18.79
N LYS A 40 -3.85 14.65 -17.93
CA LYS A 40 -3.56 15.36 -16.69
C LYS A 40 -2.91 14.45 -15.67
N LEU A 41 -1.89 14.97 -14.99
CA LEU A 41 -1.29 14.32 -13.85
C LEU A 41 -2.29 14.24 -12.68
N ILE A 42 -2.45 13.04 -12.14
CA ILE A 42 -3.30 12.73 -10.99
C ILE A 42 -2.46 12.68 -9.72
N ARG A 43 -1.27 12.05 -9.78
CA ARG A 43 -0.44 11.84 -8.58
C ARG A 43 1.04 11.62 -8.91
N HIS A 44 1.90 12.10 -8.01
CA HIS A 44 3.30 11.70 -7.90
C HIS A 44 3.47 10.64 -6.80
N LEU A 45 4.21 9.58 -7.10
CA LEU A 45 4.58 8.53 -6.16
C LEU A 45 6.08 8.62 -5.94
N GLU A 46 6.43 9.19 -4.80
CA GLU A 46 7.81 9.45 -4.38
C GLU A 46 8.23 8.46 -3.29
N GLY A 47 9.52 8.11 -3.28
CA GLY A 47 10.09 7.23 -2.27
C GLY A 47 10.98 6.12 -2.81
N HIS A 48 11.12 5.99 -4.13
CA HIS A 48 12.19 5.16 -4.67
C HIS A 48 13.56 5.83 -4.45
N PRO A 49 14.59 5.08 -4.02
CA PRO A 49 15.92 5.64 -3.82
C PRO A 49 16.63 5.94 -5.14
N ARG A 50 16.18 5.34 -6.25
CA ARG A 50 16.76 5.48 -7.59
C ARG A 50 15.70 5.26 -8.66
N THR A 51 16.01 5.63 -9.90
CA THR A 51 15.12 5.53 -11.07
C THR A 51 14.45 4.15 -11.16
N PRO A 52 13.10 4.07 -11.09
CA PRO A 52 12.40 2.83 -11.33
C PRO A 52 12.45 2.48 -12.82
N TRP A 53 12.87 1.25 -13.12
CA TRP A 53 13.06 0.76 -14.48
C TRP A 53 11.81 0.12 -15.06
N THR A 54 10.90 -0.33 -14.19
CA THR A 54 9.69 -1.02 -14.59
C THR A 54 8.52 -0.59 -13.72
N VAL A 55 7.35 -0.53 -14.33
CA VAL A 55 6.07 -0.38 -13.66
C VAL A 55 5.06 -1.33 -14.28
N LYS A 56 4.22 -1.94 -13.44
CA LYS A 56 3.10 -2.79 -13.86
C LYS A 56 1.89 -2.51 -12.99
N TYR A 57 0.72 -2.44 -13.61
CA TYR A 57 -0.56 -2.45 -12.89
C TYR A 57 -0.89 -3.86 -12.43
N HIS A 58 -1.59 -3.95 -11.29
CA HIS A 58 -2.23 -5.19 -10.89
C HIS A 58 -3.40 -5.51 -11.84
N PRO A 59 -3.53 -6.75 -12.35
CA PRO A 59 -4.48 -7.08 -13.41
C PRO A 59 -5.96 -6.90 -13.01
N LEU A 60 -6.30 -7.08 -11.73
CA LEU A 60 -7.68 -6.97 -11.25
C LEU A 60 -7.96 -5.69 -10.43
N ARG A 61 -6.93 -4.91 -10.11
CA ARG A 61 -7.05 -3.79 -9.16
C ARG A 61 -6.35 -2.56 -9.74
N PRO A 62 -7.07 -1.65 -10.40
CA PRO A 62 -6.46 -0.51 -11.09
C PRO A 62 -5.74 0.45 -10.12
N ASN A 63 -6.05 0.40 -8.82
CA ASN A 63 -5.44 1.26 -7.81
C ASN A 63 -4.07 0.75 -7.33
N ILE A 64 -3.68 -0.48 -7.69
CA ILE A 64 -2.43 -1.10 -7.26
C ILE A 64 -1.44 -1.15 -8.42
N ILE A 65 -0.23 -0.67 -8.17
CA ILE A 65 0.89 -0.82 -9.10
C ILE A 65 2.12 -1.36 -8.38
N ALA A 66 2.92 -2.12 -9.10
CA ALA A 66 4.24 -2.56 -8.68
C ALA A 66 5.30 -1.84 -9.50
N SER A 67 6.38 -1.43 -8.86
CA SER A 67 7.50 -0.78 -9.52
C SER A 67 8.82 -1.32 -8.98
N GLY A 68 9.73 -1.64 -9.89
CA GLY A 68 11.04 -2.21 -9.59
C GLY A 68 12.16 -1.21 -9.88
N CYS A 69 13.08 -1.10 -8.94
CA CYS A 69 14.26 -0.24 -9.01
C CYS A 69 15.53 -1.10 -9.08
N LEU A 70 16.57 -0.64 -9.80
CA LEU A 70 17.85 -1.33 -9.93
C LEU A 70 18.56 -1.54 -8.57
N GLY A 71 18.20 -0.77 -7.54
CA GLY A 71 18.74 -0.90 -6.18
C GLY A 71 18.16 -2.06 -5.35
N PHE A 72 17.73 -3.15 -6.00
CA PHE A 72 17.08 -4.32 -5.39
C PHE A 72 15.79 -4.01 -4.60
N GLN A 73 15.17 -2.86 -4.86
CA GLN A 73 13.92 -2.47 -4.21
C GLN A 73 12.73 -2.63 -5.15
N VAL A 74 11.70 -3.31 -4.65
CA VAL A 74 10.39 -3.35 -5.28
C VAL A 74 9.41 -2.64 -4.35
N ARG A 75 8.63 -1.71 -4.89
CA ARG A 75 7.57 -1.01 -4.17
C ARG A 75 6.22 -1.32 -4.76
N ILE A 76 5.28 -1.65 -3.88
CA ILE A 76 3.88 -1.78 -4.18
C ILE A 76 3.18 -0.50 -3.72
N TRP A 77 2.46 0.13 -4.63
CA TRP A 77 1.75 1.37 -4.35
C TRP A 77 0.27 1.11 -4.44
N ASN A 78 -0.48 1.64 -3.48
CA ASN A 78 -1.90 1.85 -3.63
C ASN A 78 -2.15 3.34 -3.84
N TRP A 79 -2.20 3.76 -5.10
CA TRP A 79 -2.15 5.18 -5.46
C TRP A 79 -3.49 5.91 -5.23
N ASN A 80 -4.60 5.16 -5.12
CA ASN A 80 -5.95 5.70 -4.92
C ASN A 80 -6.69 5.02 -3.76
N HIS A 81 -5.98 4.59 -2.71
CA HIS A 81 -6.66 4.08 -1.52
C HIS A 81 -7.35 5.23 -0.79
N GLN A 82 -8.68 5.29 -0.90
CA GLN A 82 -9.49 6.04 0.05
C GLN A 82 -9.31 5.34 1.40
N ARG A 83 -8.44 5.86 2.28
CA ARG A 83 -8.35 5.38 3.66
C ARG A 83 -9.70 5.62 4.31
N LYS A 84 -10.60 4.64 4.26
CA LYS A 84 -11.65 4.53 5.26
C LYS A 84 -10.91 4.19 6.54
N THR A 85 -10.68 5.19 7.38
CA THR A 85 -10.27 4.99 8.77
C THR A 85 -11.44 4.33 9.49
N SER A 86 -11.64 3.04 9.28
CA SER A 86 -12.49 2.22 10.11
C SER A 86 -11.72 2.00 11.41
N SER A 87 -11.97 2.85 12.41
CA SER A 87 -11.58 2.57 13.80
C SER A 87 -12.27 1.28 14.23
N SER A 88 -11.58 0.15 14.08
CA SER A 88 -12.01 -1.15 14.59
C SER A 88 -11.73 -1.19 16.09
N THR A 89 -12.69 -0.74 16.89
CA THR A 89 -12.73 -1.05 18.33
C THR A 89 -13.02 -2.55 18.47
N THR A 90 -11.98 -3.35 18.73
CA THR A 90 -12.14 -4.75 19.11
C THR A 90 -12.64 -4.80 20.56
N ASN A 91 -13.95 -4.82 20.76
CA ASN A 91 -14.56 -5.18 22.03
C ASN A 91 -14.42 -6.69 22.26
N ASN A 92 -13.34 -7.09 22.94
CA ASN A 92 -13.08 -8.49 23.25
C ASN A 92 -13.70 -8.88 24.60
N ASN A 93 -15.02 -9.05 24.62
CA ASN A 93 -15.73 -9.68 25.74
C ASN A 93 -15.64 -11.20 25.62
N ARG A 94 -14.55 -11.83 26.06
CA ARG A 94 -14.55 -13.26 26.47
C ARG A 94 -13.47 -13.54 27.52
N GLY A 95 -13.92 -13.71 28.76
CA GLY A 95 -13.12 -14.21 29.87
C GLY A 95 -13.97 -14.87 30.94
N ARG A 96 -14.98 -15.69 30.57
CA ARG A 96 -15.57 -16.64 31.52
C ARG A 96 -14.50 -17.68 31.82
N LYS A 97 -13.89 -17.64 33.00
CA LYS A 97 -13.24 -18.80 33.60
C LYS A 97 -14.15 -19.32 34.71
N ALA A 98 -14.74 -20.48 34.48
CA ALA A 98 -15.32 -21.31 35.53
C ALA A 98 -14.16 -21.88 36.36
N SER A 99 -14.20 -21.69 37.68
CA SER A 99 -13.31 -22.33 38.64
C SER A 99 -13.95 -23.66 39.08
N THR A 100 -13.24 -24.77 38.87
CA THR A 100 -13.60 -26.08 39.42
C THR A 100 -12.43 -26.69 40.15
N SER A 101 -12.74 -27.20 41.36
CA SER A 101 -12.06 -28.25 42.16
C SER A 101 -10.62 -27.99 42.64
N SER A 102 -10.19 -28.35 43.84
CA SER A 102 -10.80 -29.04 44.99
C SER A 102 -9.79 -29.11 46.16
N THR A 103 -10.32 -29.41 47.34
CA THR A 103 -9.70 -30.13 48.49
C THR A 103 -8.60 -29.45 49.30
N GLY A 104 -8.94 -29.15 50.57
CA GLY A 104 -8.01 -29.00 51.69
C GLY A 104 -8.79 -29.15 52.99
N THR A 105 -8.55 -30.25 53.69
CA THR A 105 -9.19 -30.69 54.95
C THR A 105 -8.74 -29.87 56.16
N ASN A 106 -9.56 -29.86 57.21
CA ASN A 106 -9.23 -30.00 58.66
C ASN A 106 -10.34 -29.30 59.47
N SER A 107 -11.40 -29.98 59.92
CA SER A 107 -11.52 -30.70 61.20
C SER A 107 -11.03 -29.91 62.43
N SER A 108 -11.96 -29.37 63.23
CA SER A 108 -12.17 -29.72 64.65
C SER A 108 -13.08 -28.68 65.34
N ASP A 109 -14.34 -29.06 65.56
CA ASP A 109 -15.12 -28.58 66.72
C ASP A 109 -14.64 -29.39 67.96
N PRO A 110 -14.77 -28.89 69.21
CA PRO A 110 -16.05 -29.08 69.91
C PRO A 110 -16.42 -28.06 71.03
N ILE A 111 -17.71 -28.16 71.41
CA ILE A 111 -18.47 -27.67 72.60
C ILE A 111 -18.90 -26.20 72.60
#